data_AF-A0A0K2U2D0-F1
#
_entry.id   AF-A0A0K2U2D0-F1
#
_cell.length_a   1.000
_cell.length_b   1.000
_cell.length_c   1.000
_cell.angle_alpha   90.00
_cell.angle_beta   90.00
_cell.angle_gamma   90.00
#
_symmetry.space_group_name_H-M   'P 1'
#
loop_
_entity.id
_entity.type
_entity.pdbx_description
1 polymer ?
#
loop_
_entity_poly.entity_id
_entity_poly.type
_entity_poly.pdbx_seq_one_letter_code
_entity_poly.pdbx_strand_id
1 'polypeptide(L)'
;MEVLNRMDEKLKFLSEFNSTIKVFDGTLTELENWLIEGKRRKDELLNPTETIEPQERVMATMELQSDVDTQIEKTKAAAEEWDKLKPTEAGEDTPEAKSFASRQDAMSSTLSTMNDEVRAEGAKFGEDVKYLADFTAGCKRVDPWVKKAEAKKAMGMPRPNNLVEAKDFFNQTKIWLADAESLDNILEQSNESAKKMTLHEDSDVKYKALKERLAAVLVIAKEWIEKYDGMIKVWDKQAETAAKVSAAISSKPGDGSGSEMKLEDLEKHLDSLKLMFIEKQKMMEGLSQEAANAAILESKEEAVPPAA
;
A
#
# COMPACT_ATOMS: atom_id res chain seq x y z
N MET A 1 50.51 26.18 -65.62
CA MET A 1 50.59 25.31 -64.43
C MET A 1 49.82 25.89 -63.25
N GLU A 2 49.94 27.20 -62.97
CA GLU A 2 49.27 27.85 -61.83
C GLU A 2 47.74 27.71 -61.80
N VAL A 3 47.07 27.80 -62.96
CA VAL A 3 45.62 27.58 -63.07
C VAL A 3 45.22 26.13 -62.77
N LEU A 4 46.04 25.16 -63.19
CA LEU A 4 45.79 23.74 -62.94
C LEU A 4 45.98 23.42 -61.45
N ASN A 5 47.03 23.93 -60.82
CA ASN A 5 47.24 23.77 -59.38
C ASN A 5 46.08 24.35 -58.56
N ARG A 6 45.58 25.54 -58.94
CA ARG A 6 44.39 26.15 -58.31
C ARG A 6 43.12 25.31 -58.50
N MET A 7 42.96 24.68 -59.66
CA MET A 7 41.84 23.77 -59.90
C MET A 7 41.94 22.53 -59.02
N ASP A 8 43.13 21.94 -58.88
CA ASP A 8 43.37 20.77 -58.04
C ASP A 8 43.10 21.08 -56.55
N GLU A 9 43.55 22.24 -56.06
CA GLU A 9 43.26 22.70 -54.70
C GLU A 9 41.76 22.87 -54.45
N LYS A 10 41.02 23.45 -55.39
CA LYS A 10 39.56 23.59 -55.30
C LYS A 10 38.83 22.26 -55.34
N LEU A 11 39.25 21.34 -56.21
CA LEU A 11 38.66 20.00 -56.30
C LEU A 11 38.89 19.22 -55.01
N LYS A 12 40.08 19.33 -54.42
CA LYS A 12 40.41 18.72 -53.13
C LYS A 12 39.51 19.27 -52.01
N PHE A 13 39.39 20.60 -51.91
CA PHE A 13 38.50 21.24 -50.95
C PHE A 13 37.05 20.78 -51.08
N LEU A 14 36.50 20.77 -52.30
CA LEU A 14 35.14 20.30 -52.56
C LEU A 14 34.94 18.82 -52.20
N SER A 15 35.95 17.98 -52.45
CA SER A 15 35.91 16.57 -52.07
C SER A 15 35.89 16.39 -50.54
N GLU A 16 36.72 17.16 -49.82
CA GLU A 16 36.77 17.13 -48.36
C GLU A 16 35.45 17.64 -47.76
N PHE A 17 34.94 18.77 -48.24
CA PHE A 17 33.66 19.34 -47.82
C PHE A 17 32.49 18.35 -48.00
N ASN A 18 32.37 17.73 -49.18
CA ASN A 18 31.34 16.73 -49.44
C ASN A 18 31.46 15.50 -48.53
N SER A 19 32.69 15.08 -48.21
CA SER A 19 32.92 13.98 -47.27
C SER A 19 32.43 14.35 -45.86
N THR A 20 32.74 15.55 -45.40
CA THR A 20 32.35 16.02 -44.06
C THR A 20 30.84 16.21 -43.95
N ILE A 21 30.17 16.81 -44.94
CA ILE A 21 28.71 16.91 -44.98
C ILE A 21 28.05 15.54 -44.90
N LYS A 22 28.58 14.55 -45.62
CA LYS A 22 28.03 13.19 -45.60
C LYS A 22 28.13 12.54 -44.21
N VAL A 23 29.22 12.79 -43.48
CA VAL A 23 29.38 12.32 -42.09
C VAL A 23 28.41 13.03 -41.15
N PHE A 24 28.23 14.35 -41.32
CA PHE A 24 27.27 15.14 -40.56
C PHE A 24 25.83 14.64 -40.75
N ASP A 25 25.41 14.45 -42.00
CA ASP A 25 24.08 13.89 -42.33
C ASP A 25 23.86 12.49 -41.72
N GLY A 26 24.88 11.63 -41.79
CA GLY A 26 24.85 10.32 -41.15
C GLY A 26 24.67 10.42 -39.64
N THR A 27 25.39 11.34 -38.99
CA THR A 27 25.28 11.59 -37.55
C THR A 27 23.88 12.04 -37.14
N LEU A 28 23.29 12.99 -37.88
CA LEU A 28 21.91 13.42 -37.63
C LEU A 28 20.91 12.26 -37.79
N THR A 29 21.10 11.42 -38.81
CA THR A 29 20.24 10.25 -39.06
C THR A 29 20.34 9.23 -37.93
N GLU A 30 21.53 8.99 -37.39
CA GLU A 30 21.72 8.11 -36.22
C GLU A 30 21.02 8.67 -34.97
N LEU A 31 21.11 9.98 -34.73
CA LEU A 31 20.42 10.65 -33.62
C LEU A 31 18.89 10.55 -33.77
N GLU A 32 18.37 10.76 -34.99
CA GLU A 32 16.94 10.64 -35.31
C GLU A 32 16.42 9.23 -35.07
N ASN A 33 17.18 8.20 -35.48
CA ASN A 33 16.82 6.81 -35.24
C ASN A 33 16.84 6.46 -33.75
N TRP A 34 17.85 6.94 -33.01
CA TRP A 34 17.91 6.72 -31.57
C TRP A 34 16.73 7.38 -30.84
N LEU A 35 16.32 8.58 -31.27
CA LEU A 35 15.22 9.31 -30.65
C LEU A 35 13.90 8.54 -30.68
N ILE A 36 13.65 7.73 -31.71
CA ILE A 36 12.46 6.87 -31.79
C ILE A 36 12.47 5.87 -30.62
N GLU A 37 13.60 5.21 -30.42
CA GLU A 37 13.78 4.21 -29.37
C GLU A 37 13.78 4.85 -27.97
N GLY A 38 14.43 6.00 -27.81
CA GLY A 38 14.41 6.76 -26.56
C GLY A 38 13.00 7.16 -26.14
N LYS A 39 12.16 7.61 -27.10
CA LYS A 39 10.76 7.93 -26.84
C LYS A 39 9.94 6.69 -26.46
N ARG A 40 10.18 5.55 -27.11
CA ARG A 40 9.53 4.27 -26.75
C ARG A 40 9.86 3.89 -25.31
N ARG A 41 11.14 3.89 -24.93
CA ARG A 41 11.58 3.59 -23.55
C ARG A 41 10.96 4.52 -22.51
N LYS A 42 10.88 5.82 -22.82
CA LYS A 42 10.21 6.79 -21.94
C LYS A 42 8.73 6.46 -21.75
N ASP A 43 8.01 6.14 -22.84
CA ASP A 43 6.59 5.81 -22.78
C ASP A 43 6.33 4.53 -21.98
N GLU A 44 7.15 3.49 -22.15
CA GLU A 44 7.07 2.25 -21.37
C GLU A 44 7.32 2.47 -19.88
N LEU A 45 8.18 3.42 -19.53
CA LEU A 45 8.38 3.81 -18.14
C LEU A 45 7.18 4.57 -17.59
N LEU A 46 6.51 5.42 -18.38
CA LEU A 46 5.35 6.19 -17.92
C LEU A 46 4.08 5.35 -17.83
N ASN A 47 3.87 4.49 -18.82
CA ASN A 47 2.67 3.71 -19.04
C ASN A 47 3.01 2.21 -19.16
N PRO A 48 3.55 1.59 -18.10
CA PRO A 48 3.95 0.20 -18.19
C PRO A 48 2.74 -0.72 -18.36
N THR A 49 2.86 -1.72 -19.23
CA THR A 49 1.80 -2.73 -19.46
C THR A 49 1.80 -3.84 -18.41
N GLU A 50 2.92 -4.00 -17.72
CA GLU A 50 3.14 -4.96 -16.65
C GLU A 50 3.55 -4.22 -15.38
N THR A 51 3.32 -4.84 -14.21
CA THR A 51 3.81 -4.28 -12.95
C THR A 51 5.32 -4.13 -13.00
N ILE A 52 5.82 -2.94 -12.67
CA ILE A 52 7.22 -2.65 -12.47
C ILE A 52 7.44 -2.21 -11.02
N GLU A 53 8.44 -2.79 -10.36
CA GLU A 53 8.78 -2.37 -9.00
C GLU A 53 9.36 -0.94 -9.02
N PRO A 54 9.01 -0.05 -8.07
CA PRO A 54 9.49 1.33 -8.08
C PRO A 54 11.01 1.47 -8.14
N GLN A 55 11.78 0.58 -7.50
CA GLN A 55 13.24 0.60 -7.57
C GLN A 55 13.75 0.30 -8.99
N GLU A 56 13.14 -0.67 -9.67
CA GLU A 56 13.49 -1.03 -11.04
C GLU A 56 13.16 0.12 -12.00
N ARG A 57 12.01 0.77 -11.81
CA ARG A 57 11.59 1.93 -12.58
C ARG A 57 12.54 3.12 -12.41
N VAL A 58 13.06 3.35 -11.19
CA VAL A 58 14.09 4.36 -10.94
C VAL A 58 15.38 4.03 -11.69
N MET A 59 15.87 2.79 -11.60
CA MET A 59 17.09 2.37 -12.29
C MET A 59 16.96 2.53 -13.81
N ALA A 60 15.88 2.03 -14.40
CA ALA A 60 15.63 2.15 -15.84
C ALA A 60 15.51 3.62 -16.30
N THR A 61 14.95 4.50 -15.46
CA THR A 61 14.89 5.94 -15.75
C THR A 61 16.27 6.60 -15.68
N MET A 62 17.12 6.22 -14.72
CA MET A 62 18.49 6.71 -14.62
C MET A 62 19.34 6.26 -15.82
N GLU A 63 19.17 5.02 -16.28
CA GLU A 63 19.81 4.52 -17.50
C GLU A 63 19.36 5.32 -18.72
N LEU A 64 18.06 5.53 -18.90
CA LEU A 64 17.53 6.35 -19.99
C LEU A 64 18.08 7.79 -19.94
N GLN A 65 18.15 8.39 -18.76
CA GLN A 65 18.72 9.73 -18.58
C GLN A 65 20.19 9.77 -19.03
N SER A 66 21.00 8.78 -18.64
CA SER A 66 22.40 8.68 -19.06
C SER A 66 22.54 8.55 -20.59
N ASP A 67 21.64 7.80 -21.22
CA ASP A 67 21.63 7.63 -22.67
C ASP A 67 21.21 8.91 -23.40
N VAL A 68 20.22 9.64 -22.87
CA VAL A 68 19.80 10.97 -23.38
C VAL A 68 20.94 11.97 -23.27
N ASP A 69 21.62 12.05 -22.11
CA ASP A 69 22.75 12.95 -21.89
C ASP A 69 23.88 12.65 -22.91
N THR A 70 24.13 11.36 -23.20
CA THR A 70 25.09 10.95 -24.25
C THR A 70 24.68 11.44 -25.65
N GLN A 71 23.39 11.38 -26.00
CA GLN A 71 22.93 11.90 -27.29
C GLN A 71 22.96 13.43 -27.36
N ILE A 72 22.73 14.12 -26.24
CA ILE A 72 22.87 15.58 -26.16
C ILE A 72 24.30 15.98 -26.47
N GLU A 73 25.30 15.30 -25.91
CA GLU A 73 26.71 15.59 -26.20
C GLU A 73 27.06 15.32 -27.68
N LYS A 74 26.54 14.24 -28.27
CA LYS A 74 26.69 14.00 -29.72
C LYS A 74 26.05 15.11 -30.56
N THR A 75 24.90 15.62 -30.14
CA THR A 75 24.21 16.71 -30.86
C THR A 75 24.97 18.02 -30.75
N LYS A 76 25.60 18.31 -29.60
CA LYS A 76 26.52 19.45 -29.45
C LYS A 76 27.74 19.32 -30.37
N ALA A 77 28.37 18.14 -30.42
CA ALA A 77 29.49 17.90 -31.32
C ALA A 77 29.09 18.05 -32.80
N ALA A 78 27.89 17.58 -33.18
CA ALA A 78 27.34 17.81 -34.52
C ALA A 78 27.15 19.31 -34.79
N ALA A 79 26.69 20.09 -33.81
CA ALA A 79 26.53 21.53 -33.95
C ALA A 79 27.85 22.27 -34.18
N GLU A 80 28.91 21.89 -33.48
CA GLU A 80 30.26 22.43 -33.70
C GLU A 80 30.79 22.09 -35.11
N GLU A 81 30.43 20.92 -35.64
CA GLU A 81 30.79 20.56 -37.02
C GLU A 81 29.99 21.36 -38.04
N TRP A 82 28.69 21.57 -37.81
CA TRP A 82 27.86 22.42 -38.66
C TRP A 82 28.36 23.86 -38.72
N ASP A 83 28.88 24.41 -37.62
CA ASP A 83 29.46 25.75 -37.60
C ASP A 83 30.64 25.93 -38.58
N LYS A 84 31.33 24.85 -38.93
CA LYS A 84 32.40 24.84 -39.93
C LYS A 84 31.88 24.65 -41.36
N LEU A 85 30.69 24.06 -41.52
CA LEU A 85 30.10 23.67 -42.80
C LEU A 85 29.06 24.66 -43.32
N LYS A 86 28.45 25.43 -42.42
CA LYS A 86 27.32 26.29 -42.75
C LYS A 86 27.67 27.34 -43.81
N PRO A 87 26.70 27.74 -44.66
CA PRO A 87 26.88 28.83 -45.61
C PRO A 87 27.44 30.10 -44.96
N THR A 88 28.45 30.73 -45.56
CA THR A 88 29.05 31.98 -45.06
C THR A 88 28.95 33.14 -46.03
N GLU A 89 28.79 32.85 -47.33
CA GLU A 89 28.67 33.85 -48.38
C GLU A 89 27.24 33.98 -48.94
N ALA A 90 26.94 35.14 -49.51
CA ALA A 90 25.66 35.40 -50.13
C ALA A 90 25.45 34.50 -51.36
N GLY A 91 24.38 33.69 -51.34
CA GLY A 91 24.05 32.74 -52.41
C GLY A 91 24.40 31.28 -52.09
N GLU A 92 25.11 31.01 -50.99
CA GLU A 92 25.39 29.64 -50.49
C GLU A 92 24.25 29.08 -49.61
N ASP A 93 23.33 29.94 -49.17
CA ASP A 93 22.19 29.61 -48.31
C ASP A 93 21.08 28.86 -49.08
N THR A 94 21.37 27.62 -49.48
CA THR A 94 20.46 26.76 -50.23
C THR A 94 19.34 26.17 -49.36
N PRO A 95 18.22 25.71 -49.96
CA PRO A 95 17.20 24.96 -49.24
C PRO A 95 17.74 23.74 -48.48
N GLU A 96 18.73 23.03 -49.04
CA GLU A 96 19.36 21.87 -48.42
C GLU A 96 20.15 22.28 -47.16
N ALA A 97 20.92 23.37 -47.21
CA ALA A 97 21.63 23.87 -46.04
C ALA A 97 20.67 24.25 -44.90
N LYS A 98 19.52 24.86 -45.24
CA LYS A 98 18.46 25.15 -44.27
C LYS A 98 17.85 23.89 -43.67
N SER A 99 17.72 22.82 -44.46
CA SER A 99 17.20 21.54 -43.98
C SER A 99 18.13 20.92 -42.93
N PHE A 100 19.44 20.95 -43.15
CA PHE A 100 20.44 20.49 -42.17
C PHE A 100 20.37 21.27 -40.86
N ALA A 101 20.37 22.61 -40.93
CA ALA A 101 20.23 23.47 -39.75
C ALA A 101 18.92 23.15 -38.99
N SER A 102 17.79 23.06 -39.71
CA SER A 102 16.49 22.76 -39.11
C SER A 102 16.44 21.40 -38.43
N ARG A 103 17.05 20.36 -39.02
CA ARG A 103 17.14 19.02 -38.42
C ARG A 103 17.96 19.03 -37.13
N GLN A 104 19.10 19.71 -37.15
CA GLN A 104 19.96 19.83 -35.96
C GLN A 104 19.27 20.60 -34.82
N ASP A 105 18.60 21.71 -35.14
CA ASP A 105 17.85 22.50 -34.16
C ASP A 105 16.70 21.70 -33.56
N ALA A 106 15.95 20.98 -34.41
CA ALA A 106 14.88 20.10 -33.97
C ALA A 106 15.39 18.97 -33.07
N MET A 107 16.54 18.36 -33.40
CA MET A 107 17.15 17.30 -32.59
C MET A 107 17.58 17.83 -31.23
N SER A 108 18.32 18.94 -31.20
CA SER A 108 18.79 19.59 -29.97
C SER A 108 17.63 19.95 -29.05
N SER A 109 16.59 20.58 -29.60
CA SER A 109 15.40 20.95 -28.83
C SER A 109 14.67 19.73 -28.29
N THR A 110 14.48 18.70 -29.11
CA THR A 110 13.71 17.52 -28.70
C THR A 110 14.44 16.71 -27.63
N LEU A 111 15.75 16.51 -27.77
CA LEU A 111 16.55 15.81 -26.76
C LEU A 111 16.63 16.60 -25.45
N SER A 112 16.74 17.93 -25.52
CA SER A 112 16.72 18.77 -24.32
C SER A 112 15.39 18.65 -23.57
N THR A 113 14.26 18.78 -24.28
CA THR A 113 12.93 18.60 -23.67
C THR A 113 12.76 17.19 -23.10
N MET A 114 13.18 16.16 -23.83
CA MET A 114 13.12 14.79 -23.35
C MET A 114 13.96 14.59 -22.08
N ASN A 115 15.13 15.20 -21.99
CA ASN A 115 15.98 15.12 -20.79
C ASN A 115 15.30 15.73 -19.57
N ASP A 116 14.69 16.91 -19.74
CA ASP A 116 13.96 17.59 -18.66
C ASP A 116 12.77 16.74 -18.18
N GLU A 117 12.03 16.14 -19.12
CA GLU A 117 10.93 15.24 -18.81
C GLU A 117 11.40 13.97 -18.09
N VAL A 118 12.43 13.29 -18.60
CA VAL A 118 12.99 12.07 -17.98
C VAL A 118 13.50 12.35 -16.57
N ARG A 119 14.15 13.51 -16.35
CA ARG A 119 14.60 13.95 -15.03
C ARG A 119 13.44 14.22 -14.08
N ALA A 120 12.40 14.90 -14.57
CA ALA A 120 11.21 15.20 -13.77
C ALA A 120 10.45 13.92 -13.36
N GLU A 121 10.28 12.97 -14.29
CA GLU A 121 9.64 11.68 -13.97
C GLU A 121 10.53 10.82 -13.07
N GLY A 122 11.85 10.79 -13.30
CA GLY A 122 12.80 10.08 -12.43
C GLY A 122 12.76 10.58 -10.98
N ALA A 123 12.57 11.88 -10.76
CA ALA A 123 12.38 12.42 -9.42
C ALA A 123 11.10 11.88 -8.74
N LYS A 124 9.99 11.80 -9.47
CA LYS A 124 8.73 11.22 -8.94
C LYS A 124 8.89 9.75 -8.62
N PHE A 125 9.51 8.96 -9.49
CA PHE A 125 9.74 7.53 -9.24
C PHE A 125 10.66 7.32 -8.03
N GLY A 126 11.60 8.23 -7.79
CA GLY A 126 12.38 8.24 -6.55
C GLY A 126 11.53 8.44 -5.29
N GLU A 127 10.49 9.29 -5.36
CA GLU A 127 9.52 9.43 -4.27
C GLU A 127 8.63 8.20 -4.11
N ASP A 128 8.24 7.54 -5.21
CA ASP A 128 7.43 6.32 -5.18
C ASP A 128 8.09 5.23 -4.32
N VAL A 129 9.42 5.08 -4.39
CA VAL A 129 10.17 4.13 -3.55
C VAL A 129 9.97 4.40 -2.06
N LYS A 130 9.96 5.69 -1.66
CA LYS A 130 9.74 6.09 -0.27
C LYS A 130 8.30 5.82 0.17
N TYR A 131 7.33 6.21 -0.64
CA TYR A 131 5.92 5.97 -0.35
C TYR A 131 5.59 4.47 -0.26
N LEU A 132 6.15 3.66 -1.15
CA LEU A 132 6.02 2.20 -1.10
C LEU A 132 6.64 1.62 0.17
N ALA A 133 7.79 2.14 0.60
CA ALA A 133 8.43 1.70 1.84
C ALA A 133 7.55 1.98 3.07
N ASP A 134 6.95 3.17 3.15
CA ASP A 134 6.03 3.54 4.23
C ASP A 134 4.78 2.65 4.24
N PHE A 135 4.20 2.38 3.06
CA PHE A 135 3.07 1.47 2.92
C PHE A 135 3.42 0.04 3.35
N THR A 136 4.56 -0.46 2.88
CA THR A 136 5.06 -1.80 3.19
C THR A 136 5.36 -1.96 4.67
N ALA A 137 5.92 -0.93 5.32
CA ALA A 137 6.16 -0.93 6.76
C ALA A 137 4.86 -1.02 7.56
N GLY A 138 3.81 -0.28 7.18
CA GLY A 138 2.48 -0.40 7.77
C GLY A 138 1.91 -1.81 7.62
N CYS A 139 1.92 -2.35 6.39
CA CYS A 139 1.47 -3.72 6.11
C CYS A 139 2.21 -4.76 6.97
N LYS A 140 3.53 -4.63 7.14
CA LYS A 140 4.35 -5.54 7.96
C LYS A 140 3.98 -5.52 9.44
N ARG A 141 3.39 -4.43 9.94
CA ARG A 141 2.87 -4.36 11.32
C ARG A 141 1.48 -4.98 11.43
N VAL A 142 0.63 -4.75 10.44
CA VAL A 142 -0.78 -5.15 10.47
C VAL A 142 -0.96 -6.64 10.14
N ASP A 143 -0.35 -7.16 9.07
CA ASP A 143 -0.61 -8.53 8.59
C ASP A 143 -0.31 -9.62 9.64
N PRO A 144 0.83 -9.61 10.37
CA PRO A 144 1.08 -10.63 11.38
C PRO A 144 0.11 -10.57 12.56
N TRP A 145 -0.36 -9.37 12.93
CA TRP A 145 -1.34 -9.20 13.99
C TRP A 145 -2.72 -9.72 13.55
N VAL A 146 -3.15 -9.37 12.33
CA VAL A 146 -4.42 -9.84 11.76
C VAL A 146 -4.45 -11.37 11.69
N LYS A 147 -3.36 -12.02 11.24
CA LYS A 147 -3.26 -13.49 11.24
C LYS A 147 -3.46 -14.11 12.62
N LYS A 148 -2.84 -13.53 13.66
CA LYS A 148 -3.03 -14.00 15.05
C LYS A 148 -4.45 -13.75 15.55
N ALA A 149 -5.03 -12.62 15.18
CA ALA A 149 -6.39 -12.24 15.55
C ALA A 149 -7.44 -13.15 14.87
N GLU A 150 -7.22 -13.53 13.62
CA GLU A 150 -8.04 -14.50 12.89
C GLU A 150 -7.97 -15.89 13.53
N ALA A 151 -6.78 -16.35 13.92
CA ALA A 151 -6.64 -17.61 14.66
C ALA A 151 -7.37 -17.56 16.01
N LYS A 152 -7.27 -16.44 16.75
CA LYS A 152 -8.03 -16.24 17.99
C LYS A 152 -9.54 -16.26 17.73
N LYS A 153 -10.00 -15.64 16.64
CA LYS A 153 -11.41 -15.67 16.21
C LYS A 153 -11.86 -17.09 15.89
N ALA A 154 -11.04 -17.90 15.20
CA ALA A 154 -11.35 -19.28 14.85
C ALA A 154 -11.53 -20.17 16.10
N MET A 155 -10.72 -19.96 17.14
CA MET A 155 -10.89 -20.63 18.44
C MET A 155 -12.19 -20.26 19.17
N GLY A 156 -12.86 -19.20 18.75
CA GLY A 156 -14.10 -18.72 19.35
C GLY A 156 -13.89 -17.96 20.66
N MET A 157 -15.00 -17.45 21.20
CA MET A 157 -15.02 -16.65 22.42
C MET A 157 -14.67 -17.53 23.64
N PRO A 158 -13.64 -17.19 24.44
CA PRO A 158 -13.31 -17.94 25.64
C PRO A 158 -14.45 -18.01 26.65
N ARG A 159 -14.63 -19.18 27.28
CA ARG A 159 -15.67 -19.40 28.28
C ARG A 159 -15.11 -19.17 29.70
N PRO A 160 -15.57 -18.14 30.43
CA PRO A 160 -15.08 -17.88 31.79
C PRO A 160 -15.73 -18.85 32.79
N ASN A 161 -14.98 -19.29 33.80
CA ASN A 161 -15.49 -20.18 34.85
C ASN A 161 -16.07 -19.43 36.05
N ASN A 162 -15.65 -18.19 36.26
CA ASN A 162 -16.00 -17.37 37.40
C ASN A 162 -15.93 -15.87 37.06
N LEU A 163 -16.55 -15.03 37.89
CA LEU A 163 -16.69 -13.59 37.65
C LEU A 163 -15.36 -12.85 37.49
N VAL A 164 -14.31 -13.34 38.12
CA VAL A 164 -12.97 -12.77 37.99
C VAL A 164 -12.46 -13.02 36.56
N GLU A 165 -12.55 -14.25 36.06
CA GLU A 165 -12.19 -14.59 34.67
C GLU A 165 -13.05 -13.85 33.65
N ALA A 166 -14.35 -13.70 33.89
CA ALA A 166 -15.21 -12.94 32.97
C ALA A 166 -14.78 -11.47 32.86
N LYS A 167 -14.45 -10.84 33.99
CA LYS A 167 -13.92 -9.45 34.04
C LYS A 167 -12.54 -9.35 33.38
N ASP A 168 -11.69 -10.35 33.54
CA ASP A 168 -10.38 -10.40 32.90
C ASP A 168 -10.50 -10.54 31.37
N PHE A 169 -11.29 -11.50 30.88
CA PHE A 169 -11.52 -11.67 29.43
C PHE A 169 -12.18 -10.45 28.79
N PHE A 170 -13.10 -9.78 29.49
CA PHE A 170 -13.67 -8.51 29.05
C PHE A 170 -12.59 -7.44 28.83
N ASN A 171 -11.70 -7.26 29.81
CA ASN A 171 -10.62 -6.28 29.72
C ASN A 171 -9.61 -6.64 28.62
N GLN A 172 -9.24 -7.91 28.49
CA GLN A 172 -8.37 -8.39 27.41
C GLN A 172 -8.99 -8.17 26.03
N THR A 173 -10.31 -8.36 25.89
CA THR A 173 -11.02 -8.13 24.62
C THR A 173 -11.09 -6.63 24.30
N LYS A 174 -11.22 -5.74 25.29
CA LYS A 174 -11.10 -4.30 25.11
C LYS A 174 -9.71 -3.86 24.63
N ILE A 175 -8.65 -4.42 25.20
CA ILE A 175 -7.27 -4.16 24.74
C ILE A 175 -7.13 -4.64 23.30
N TRP A 176 -7.63 -5.85 22.99
CA TRP A 176 -7.60 -6.40 21.64
C TRP A 176 -8.34 -5.53 20.61
N LEU A 177 -9.50 -4.95 20.98
CA LEU A 177 -10.20 -3.96 20.16
C LEU A 177 -9.36 -2.69 19.95
N ALA A 178 -8.78 -2.13 21.01
CA ALA A 178 -7.97 -0.92 20.92
C ALA A 178 -6.71 -1.12 20.06
N ASP A 179 -6.07 -2.29 20.16
CA ASP A 179 -4.94 -2.66 19.29
C ASP A 179 -5.37 -2.73 17.82
N ALA A 180 -6.54 -3.32 17.54
CA ALA A 180 -7.10 -3.41 16.20
C ALA A 180 -7.37 -2.02 15.61
N GLU A 181 -7.98 -1.12 16.38
CA GLU A 181 -8.26 0.27 15.97
C GLU A 181 -6.97 1.07 15.75
N SER A 182 -5.94 0.86 16.58
CA SER A 182 -4.64 1.48 16.38
C SER A 182 -3.97 1.01 15.09
N LEU A 183 -4.03 -0.28 14.79
CA LEU A 183 -3.52 -0.86 13.54
C LEU A 183 -4.32 -0.41 12.32
N ASP A 184 -5.62 -0.18 12.48
CA ASP A 184 -6.49 0.33 11.43
C ASP A 184 -6.06 1.73 10.99
N ASN A 185 -5.80 2.62 11.95
CA ASN A 185 -5.26 3.95 11.69
C ASN A 185 -3.87 3.90 11.03
N ILE A 186 -2.99 2.98 11.46
CA ILE A 186 -1.68 2.78 10.80
C ILE A 186 -1.88 2.37 9.34
N LEU A 187 -2.80 1.44 9.06
CA LEU A 187 -3.07 0.98 7.71
C LEU A 187 -3.65 2.11 6.83
N GLU A 188 -4.53 2.95 7.38
CA GLU A 188 -5.08 4.12 6.69
C GLU A 188 -4.00 5.14 6.34
N GLN A 189 -3.14 5.51 7.29
CA GLN A 189 -2.02 6.44 7.05
C GLN A 189 -1.02 5.89 6.02
N SER A 190 -0.71 4.60 6.11
CA SER A 190 0.13 3.92 5.12
C SER A 190 -0.49 3.92 3.73
N ASN A 191 -1.81 3.78 3.61
CA ASN A 191 -2.53 3.86 2.34
C ASN A 191 -2.54 5.28 1.76
N GLU A 192 -2.66 6.31 2.62
CA GLU A 192 -2.50 7.71 2.18
C GLU A 192 -1.11 7.99 1.60
N SER A 193 -0.07 7.29 2.09
CA SER A 193 1.26 7.34 1.49
C SER A 193 1.28 6.66 0.12
N ALA A 194 0.74 5.44 0.02
CA ALA A 194 0.68 4.69 -1.24
C ALA A 194 -0.04 5.46 -2.37
N LYS A 195 -1.12 6.18 -2.06
CA LYS A 195 -1.87 7.00 -3.02
C LYS A 195 -1.11 8.20 -3.60
N LYS A 196 0.07 8.53 -3.05
CA LYS A 196 0.96 9.54 -3.61
C LYS A 196 1.88 8.98 -4.68
N MET A 197 1.95 7.66 -4.82
CA MET A 197 2.75 7.03 -5.86
C MET A 197 2.15 7.26 -7.23
N THR A 198 3.00 7.30 -8.26
CA THR A 198 2.53 7.43 -9.65
C THR A 198 1.81 6.18 -10.15
N LEU A 199 2.11 5.00 -9.59
CA LEU A 199 1.39 3.73 -9.79
C LEU A 199 1.15 3.11 -8.41
N HIS A 200 -0.10 2.74 -8.11
CA HIS A 200 -0.49 2.34 -6.76
C HIS A 200 -1.52 1.21 -6.70
N GLU A 201 -1.89 0.64 -7.84
CA GLU A 201 -2.95 -0.36 -7.99
C GLU A 201 -2.69 -1.61 -7.13
N ASP A 202 -1.46 -2.12 -7.14
CA ASP A 202 -1.08 -3.29 -6.33
C ASP A 202 -1.14 -2.99 -4.82
N SER A 203 -0.79 -1.75 -4.44
CA SER A 203 -0.90 -1.30 -3.06
C SER A 203 -2.37 -1.16 -2.63
N ASP A 204 -3.25 -0.67 -3.52
CA ASP A 204 -4.68 -0.57 -3.26
C ASP A 204 -5.33 -1.95 -3.06
N VAL A 205 -4.97 -2.92 -3.91
CA VAL A 205 -5.44 -4.32 -3.77
C VAL A 205 -5.03 -4.88 -2.41
N LYS A 206 -3.75 -4.70 -2.03
CA LYS A 206 -3.23 -5.19 -0.76
C LYS A 206 -3.86 -4.48 0.45
N TYR A 207 -4.04 -3.16 0.37
CA TYR A 207 -4.74 -2.37 1.38
C TYR A 207 -6.14 -2.89 1.59
N LYS A 208 -6.91 -3.07 0.51
CA LYS A 208 -8.29 -3.54 0.57
C LYS A 208 -8.39 -4.92 1.24
N ALA A 209 -7.55 -5.87 0.84
CA ALA A 209 -7.52 -7.21 1.42
C ALA A 209 -7.21 -7.19 2.93
N LEU A 210 -6.21 -6.40 3.37
CA LEU A 210 -5.89 -6.27 4.79
C LEU A 210 -7.01 -5.56 5.57
N LYS A 211 -7.58 -4.50 5.00
CA LYS A 211 -8.64 -3.70 5.63
C LYS A 211 -9.90 -4.54 5.86
N GLU A 212 -10.31 -5.35 4.89
CA GLU A 212 -11.45 -6.27 5.03
C GLU A 212 -11.24 -7.28 6.17
N ARG A 213 -10.05 -7.90 6.24
CA ARG A 213 -9.69 -8.84 7.31
C ARG A 213 -9.66 -8.18 8.70
N LEU A 214 -9.08 -6.99 8.80
CA LEU A 214 -9.04 -6.22 10.06
C LEU A 214 -10.44 -5.77 10.50
N ALA A 215 -11.29 -5.33 9.57
CA ALA A 215 -12.68 -4.97 9.86
C ALA A 215 -13.48 -6.16 10.42
N ALA A 216 -13.25 -7.37 9.89
CA ALA A 216 -13.88 -8.57 10.42
C ALA A 216 -13.47 -8.88 11.87
N VAL A 217 -12.22 -8.60 12.25
CA VAL A 217 -11.74 -8.73 13.64
C VAL A 217 -12.38 -7.68 14.54
N LEU A 218 -12.46 -6.42 14.09
CA LEU A 218 -13.07 -5.32 14.84
C LEU A 218 -14.53 -5.61 15.21
N VAL A 219 -15.31 -6.16 14.28
CA VAL A 219 -16.70 -6.56 14.53
C VAL A 219 -16.78 -7.61 15.63
N ILE A 220 -15.99 -8.69 15.51
CA ILE A 220 -15.98 -9.78 16.48
C ILE A 220 -15.55 -9.31 17.88
N ALA A 221 -14.54 -8.44 17.96
CA ALA A 221 -14.08 -7.91 19.24
C ALA A 221 -15.21 -7.11 19.94
N LYS A 222 -15.97 -6.31 19.20
CA LYS A 222 -17.13 -5.56 19.73
C LYS A 222 -18.23 -6.50 20.22
N GLU A 223 -18.59 -7.51 19.42
CA GLU A 223 -19.59 -8.52 19.80
C GLU A 223 -19.18 -9.27 21.08
N TRP A 224 -17.91 -9.66 21.22
CA TRP A 224 -17.41 -10.35 22.41
C TRP A 224 -17.45 -9.44 23.64
N ILE A 225 -17.10 -8.16 23.50
CA ILE A 225 -17.20 -7.17 24.58
C ILE A 225 -18.65 -7.07 25.07
N GLU A 226 -19.62 -6.98 24.17
CA GLU A 226 -21.05 -6.92 24.53
C GLU A 226 -21.51 -8.19 25.27
N LYS A 227 -21.11 -9.38 24.78
CA LYS A 227 -21.42 -10.66 25.42
C LYS A 227 -20.80 -10.77 26.82
N TYR A 228 -19.53 -10.40 26.98
CA TYR A 228 -18.87 -10.40 28.29
C TYR A 228 -19.51 -9.39 29.26
N ASP A 229 -19.83 -8.18 28.81
CA ASP A 229 -20.50 -7.15 29.63
C ASP A 229 -21.86 -7.64 30.15
N GLY A 230 -22.67 -8.25 29.26
CA GLY A 230 -23.95 -8.86 29.64
C GLY A 230 -23.78 -9.95 30.70
N MET A 231 -22.83 -10.86 30.50
CA MET A 231 -22.54 -11.93 31.46
C MET A 231 -22.06 -11.40 32.82
N ILE A 232 -21.15 -10.42 32.83
CA ILE A 232 -20.67 -9.77 34.06
C ILE A 232 -21.84 -9.15 34.83
N LYS A 233 -22.73 -8.42 34.14
CA LYS A 233 -23.92 -7.81 34.78
C LYS A 233 -24.82 -8.83 35.45
N VAL A 234 -25.10 -9.97 34.78
CA VAL A 234 -25.91 -11.04 35.38
C VAL A 234 -25.22 -11.65 36.59
N TRP A 235 -23.91 -11.89 36.51
CA TRP A 235 -23.16 -12.51 37.60
C TRP A 235 -22.94 -11.59 38.80
N ASP A 236 -22.70 -10.29 38.58
CA ASP A 236 -22.64 -9.29 39.64
C ASP A 236 -24.01 -9.20 40.36
N LYS A 237 -25.12 -9.10 39.61
CA LYS A 237 -26.47 -9.08 40.18
C LYS A 237 -26.82 -10.37 40.94
N GLN A 238 -26.37 -11.52 40.44
CA GLN A 238 -26.52 -12.81 41.12
C GLN A 238 -25.76 -12.81 42.46
N ALA A 239 -24.51 -12.33 42.48
CA ALA A 239 -23.70 -12.26 43.69
C ALA A 239 -24.32 -11.31 44.74
N GLU A 240 -24.79 -10.14 44.32
CA GLU A 240 -25.51 -9.20 45.19
C GLU A 240 -26.80 -9.79 45.76
N THR A 241 -27.59 -10.47 44.93
CA THR A 241 -28.85 -11.10 45.35
C THR A 241 -28.59 -12.24 46.35
N ALA A 242 -27.58 -13.07 46.09
CA ALA A 242 -27.17 -14.14 46.99
C ALA A 242 -26.67 -13.61 48.35
N ALA A 243 -25.92 -12.50 48.35
CA ALA A 243 -25.46 -11.83 49.58
C ALA A 243 -26.65 -11.31 50.41
N LYS A 244 -27.64 -10.68 49.76
CA LYS A 244 -28.88 -10.20 50.42
C LYS A 244 -29.67 -11.34 51.05
N VAL A 245 -29.88 -12.44 50.31
CA VAL A 245 -30.56 -13.64 50.83
C VAL A 245 -29.79 -14.23 52.01
N SER A 246 -28.47 -14.37 51.90
CA SER A 246 -27.63 -14.91 52.97
C SER A 246 -27.68 -14.05 54.24
N ALA A 247 -27.65 -12.72 54.09
CA ALA A 247 -27.78 -11.79 55.20
C ALA A 247 -29.16 -11.88 55.87
N ALA A 248 -30.24 -11.97 55.08
CA ALA A 248 -31.61 -12.11 55.59
C ALA A 248 -31.87 -13.46 56.29
N ILE A 249 -31.19 -14.54 55.88
CA ILE A 249 -31.24 -15.84 56.58
C ILE A 249 -30.43 -15.80 57.88
N SER A 250 -29.32 -15.05 57.90
CA SER A 250 -28.41 -14.98 59.05
C SER A 250 -28.89 -14.03 60.15
N SER A 251 -29.80 -13.10 59.85
CA SER A 251 -30.46 -12.28 60.88
C SER A 251 -31.34 -13.16 61.77
N LYS A 252 -31.01 -13.21 63.06
CA LYS A 252 -31.79 -13.97 64.06
C LYS A 252 -33.21 -13.40 64.21
N PRO A 253 -34.24 -14.24 64.42
CA PRO A 253 -35.56 -13.75 64.80
C PRO A 253 -35.48 -13.02 66.15
N GLY A 254 -35.91 -11.76 66.20
CA GLY A 254 -36.17 -11.04 67.45
C GLY A 254 -35.15 -9.99 67.93
N ASP A 255 -34.11 -9.64 67.16
CA ASP A 255 -33.23 -8.51 67.52
C ASP A 255 -33.65 -7.27 66.73
N GLY A 256 -34.51 -6.43 67.35
CA GLY A 256 -35.33 -5.38 66.72
C GLY A 256 -34.61 -4.18 66.08
N SER A 257 -33.56 -4.40 65.28
CA SER A 257 -32.74 -3.34 64.68
C SER A 257 -32.54 -3.42 63.15
N GLY A 258 -33.21 -4.30 62.41
CA GLY A 258 -33.10 -4.29 60.94
C GLY A 258 -34.19 -5.08 60.27
N SER A 259 -34.81 -4.50 59.22
CA SER A 259 -35.92 -5.06 58.45
C SER A 259 -35.86 -6.59 58.34
N GLU A 260 -36.70 -7.27 59.11
CA GLU A 260 -37.09 -8.65 58.82
C GLU A 260 -37.61 -8.66 57.38
N MET A 261 -36.79 -9.14 56.44
CA MET A 261 -37.24 -9.36 55.08
C MET A 261 -38.41 -10.35 55.18
N LYS A 262 -39.61 -9.95 54.77
CA LYS A 262 -40.79 -10.81 54.88
C LYS A 262 -40.53 -12.10 54.11
N LEU A 263 -41.10 -13.21 54.57
CA LEU A 263 -41.01 -14.52 53.91
C LEU A 263 -41.36 -14.44 52.42
N GLU A 264 -42.36 -13.62 52.07
CA GLU A 264 -42.76 -13.35 50.68
C GLU A 264 -41.66 -12.64 49.86
N ASP A 265 -40.85 -11.80 50.49
CA ASP A 265 -39.74 -11.12 49.82
C ASP A 265 -38.52 -12.03 49.70
N LEU A 266 -38.27 -12.91 50.68
CA LEU A 266 -37.28 -13.99 50.58
C LEU A 266 -37.60 -14.95 49.43
N GLU A 267 -38.86 -15.37 49.30
CA GLU A 267 -39.33 -16.23 48.20
C GLU A 267 -39.13 -15.55 46.83
N LYS A 268 -39.50 -14.27 46.69
CA LYS A 268 -39.21 -13.48 45.48
C LYS A 268 -37.72 -13.40 45.15
N HIS A 269 -36.85 -13.19 46.15
CA HIS A 269 -35.40 -13.14 45.92
C HIS A 269 -34.83 -14.51 45.53
N LEU A 270 -35.35 -15.60 46.11
CA LEU A 270 -34.97 -16.97 45.75
C LEU A 270 -35.40 -17.30 44.31
N ASP A 271 -36.62 -16.94 43.92
CA ASP A 271 -37.11 -17.17 42.55
C ASP A 271 -36.36 -16.31 41.53
N SER A 272 -36.03 -15.06 41.88
CA SER A 272 -35.15 -14.21 41.09
C SER A 272 -33.75 -14.84 40.91
N LEU A 273 -33.18 -15.45 41.96
CA LEU A 273 -31.91 -16.16 41.91
C LEU A 273 -31.97 -17.40 41.01
N LYS A 274 -33.08 -18.17 41.05
CA LYS A 274 -33.31 -19.31 40.14
C LYS A 274 -33.35 -18.85 38.69
N LEU A 275 -34.07 -17.77 38.39
CA LEU A 275 -34.15 -17.22 37.02
C LEU A 275 -32.78 -16.77 36.51
N MET A 276 -31.98 -16.07 37.34
CA MET A 276 -30.61 -15.68 36.97
C MET A 276 -29.69 -16.89 36.75
N PHE A 277 -29.87 -17.98 37.50
CA PHE A 277 -29.09 -19.20 37.28
C PHE A 277 -29.43 -19.86 35.94
N ILE A 278 -30.72 -19.93 35.59
CA ILE A 278 -31.17 -20.42 34.28
C ILE A 278 -30.61 -19.55 33.15
N GLU A 279 -30.67 -18.22 33.30
CA GLU A 279 -30.13 -17.28 32.32
C GLU A 279 -28.62 -17.47 32.14
N LYS A 280 -27.87 -17.59 33.24
CA LYS A 280 -26.44 -17.91 33.24
C LYS A 280 -26.15 -19.24 32.52
N GLN A 281 -26.92 -20.30 32.79
CA GLN A 281 -26.74 -21.58 32.11
C GLN A 281 -26.95 -21.44 30.61
N LYS A 282 -28.02 -20.76 30.19
CA LYS A 282 -28.32 -20.51 28.78
C LYS A 282 -27.22 -19.71 28.07
N MET A 283 -26.67 -18.67 28.71
CA MET A 283 -25.53 -17.93 28.15
C MET A 283 -24.30 -18.83 27.97
N MET A 284 -24.00 -19.67 28.97
CA MET A 284 -22.85 -20.57 28.94
C MET A 284 -23.00 -21.72 27.92
N GLU A 285 -24.22 -22.20 27.70
CA GLU A 285 -24.55 -23.18 26.66
C GLU A 285 -24.43 -22.57 25.26
N GLY A 286 -24.93 -21.34 25.07
CA GLY A 286 -24.79 -20.61 23.81
C GLY A 286 -23.33 -20.46 23.36
N LEU A 287 -22.43 -20.07 24.29
CA LEU A 287 -21.00 -20.00 24.01
C LEU A 287 -20.39 -21.35 23.62
N SER A 288 -20.85 -22.43 24.25
CA SER A 288 -20.35 -23.79 23.97
C SER A 288 -20.76 -24.26 22.56
N GLN A 289 -21.97 -23.88 22.12
CA GLN A 289 -22.48 -24.21 20.80
C GLN A 289 -21.80 -23.37 19.70
N GLU A 290 -21.52 -22.09 19.96
CA GLU A 290 -20.74 -21.24 19.06
C GLU A 290 -19.31 -21.77 18.87
N ALA A 291 -18.64 -22.16 19.96
CA ALA A 291 -17.30 -22.76 19.90
C ALA A 291 -17.28 -24.10 19.13
N ALA A 292 -18.29 -24.94 19.33
CA ALA A 292 -18.42 -26.20 18.58
C ALA A 292 -18.65 -25.96 17.08
N ASN A 293 -19.47 -24.96 16.73
CA ASN A 293 -19.72 -24.60 15.33
C ASN A 293 -18.48 -24.03 14.64
N ALA A 294 -17.67 -23.23 15.35
CA ALA A 294 -16.41 -22.70 14.83
C ALA A 294 -15.41 -23.82 14.49
N ALA A 295 -15.24 -24.80 15.39
CA ALA A 295 -14.37 -25.95 15.17
C ALA A 295 -14.82 -26.84 13.99
N ILE A 296 -16.13 -26.97 13.75
CA ILE A 296 -16.67 -27.71 12.61
C ILE A 296 -16.36 -26.98 11.28
N LEU A 297 -16.43 -25.64 11.26
CA LEU A 297 -16.15 -24.86 10.07
C LEU A 297 -14.68 -24.97 9.64
N GLU A 298 -13.76 -24.91 10.61
CA GLU A 298 -12.30 -25.02 10.39
C GLU A 298 -11.92 -26.39 9.81
N SER A 299 -12.51 -27.47 10.32
CA SER A 299 -12.29 -28.84 9.78
C SER A 299 -12.79 -29.05 8.34
N LYS A 300 -13.71 -28.20 7.86
CA LYS A 300 -14.21 -28.24 6.49
C LYS A 300 -13.36 -27.39 5.53
N GLU A 301 -12.72 -26.34 6.04
CA GLU A 301 -11.81 -25.48 5.26
C GLU A 301 -10.47 -26.17 5.00
N GLU A 302 -9.93 -26.94 5.96
CA GLU A 302 -8.73 -27.77 5.76
C GLU A 302 -8.93 -28.97 4.81
N ALA A 303 -10.18 -29.36 4.55
CA ALA A 303 -10.51 -30.50 3.68
C ALA A 303 -10.60 -30.14 2.18
N VAL A 304 -10.38 -28.87 1.80
CA VAL A 304 -10.33 -28.45 0.40
C VAL A 304 -8.91 -28.68 -0.12
N PRO A 305 -8.66 -29.64 -1.05
CA PRO A 305 -7.33 -29.86 -1.59
C PRO A 305 -6.87 -28.62 -2.39
N PRO A 306 -5.55 -28.37 -2.46
CA PRO A 306 -5.02 -27.25 -3.24
C PRO A 306 -5.49 -27.40 -4.70
N ALA A 307 -6.10 -26.35 -5.24
CA ALA A 307 -6.50 -26.31 -6.64
C ALA A 307 -5.26 -26.61 -7.52
N ALA A 308 -5.38 -27.66 -8.33
CA ALA A 308 -4.38 -28.06 -9.32
C ALA A 308 -4.42 -27.17 -10.57
#